data_AF-A0A8S9BWR2-F1
#
_entry.id   AF-A0A8S9BWR2-F1
#
_cell.length_a   1.000
_cell.length_b   1.000
_cell.length_c   1.000
_cell.angle_alpha   90.00
_cell.angle_beta   90.00
_cell.angle_gamma   90.00
#
_symmetry.space_group_name_H-M   'P 1'
#
loop_
_entity.id
_entity.type
_entity.pdbx_description
1 polymer ?
#
loop_
_entity_poly.entity_id
_entity_poly.type
_entity_poly.pdbx_seq_one_letter_code
_entity_poly.pdbx_strand_id
1 'polypeptide(L)'
;MVKKTGHGSVPAEPTLSAPATLFDGALPKLIVFDLDYTLWPFWVDTHVTPPLKASPSHDSAKDRFGESFAFYSDVPSILHNLRERGIKVGAASRTSAPDLGREMLRLLHIHEGGEGKKRKAIEYFDHMEIYPGSKITHFTKLQRATGLKYEDMLFFDDEARNRNVESLGVTMYLVRDGVTRKEIDNGIREWRKRHGHDVGKVASN
;
A
#
# COMPACT_ATOMS: atom_id res chain seq x y z
N MET A 1 18.36 -28.44 43.21
CA MET A 1 17.94 -27.05 42.89
C MET A 1 18.66 -26.63 41.62
N VAL A 2 18.06 -26.88 40.44
CA VAL A 2 18.72 -26.68 39.14
C VAL A 2 18.26 -25.33 38.58
N LYS A 3 19.18 -24.36 38.49
CA LYS A 3 18.94 -23.04 37.90
C LYS A 3 18.78 -23.20 36.39
N LYS A 4 17.57 -22.95 35.86
CA LYS A 4 17.33 -22.74 34.43
C LYS A 4 17.84 -21.36 34.06
N THR A 5 18.83 -21.31 33.18
CA THR A 5 19.32 -20.11 32.52
C THR A 5 18.27 -19.65 31.51
N GLY A 6 17.76 -18.43 31.68
CA GLY A 6 16.85 -17.80 30.74
C GLY A 6 17.54 -17.54 29.41
N HIS A 7 16.91 -17.99 28.32
CA HIS A 7 17.25 -17.58 26.98
C HIS A 7 17.10 -16.06 26.88
N GLY A 8 18.20 -15.37 26.57
CA GLY A 8 18.16 -13.96 26.20
C GLY A 8 17.27 -13.78 24.99
N SER A 9 16.21 -13.01 25.14
CA SER A 9 15.43 -12.48 24.03
C SER A 9 16.36 -11.58 23.21
N VAL A 10 16.64 -12.00 21.97
CA VAL A 10 17.26 -11.14 20.98
C VAL A 10 16.35 -9.93 20.76
N PRO A 11 16.87 -8.69 20.75
CA PRO A 11 16.03 -7.52 20.48
C PRO A 11 15.47 -7.64 19.06
N ALA A 12 14.16 -7.41 18.90
CA ALA A 12 13.55 -7.28 17.58
C ALA A 12 14.17 -6.07 16.86
N GLU A 13 14.83 -6.30 15.72
CA GLU A 13 15.28 -5.24 14.82
C GLU A 13 14.08 -4.49 14.21
N PRO A 14 14.24 -3.19 13.86
CA PRO A 14 13.14 -2.25 13.86
C PRO A 14 12.17 -2.43 12.70
N THR A 15 10.91 -2.09 12.99
CA THR A 15 9.70 -2.10 12.15
C THR A 15 9.71 -1.11 10.97
N LEU A 16 10.88 -0.84 10.39
CA LEU A 16 11.11 0.17 9.33
C LEU A 16 11.93 -0.33 8.15
N SER A 17 12.14 -1.66 8.00
CA SER A 17 12.81 -2.15 6.80
C SER A 17 12.01 -1.78 5.56
N ALA A 18 12.71 -1.28 4.55
CA ALA A 18 12.13 -0.80 3.31
C ALA A 18 12.16 -1.91 2.24
N PRO A 19 11.22 -1.95 1.27
CA PRO A 19 11.31 -2.88 0.14
C PRO A 19 12.65 -2.68 -0.60
N ALA A 20 13.36 -3.77 -0.88
CA ALA A 20 14.74 -3.71 -1.38
C ALA A 20 14.83 -3.03 -2.76
N THR A 21 13.83 -3.27 -3.61
CA THR A 21 13.78 -2.74 -4.97
C THR A 21 13.61 -1.22 -5.03
N LEU A 22 13.26 -0.56 -3.92
CA LEU A 22 13.25 0.91 -3.86
C LEU A 22 14.66 1.51 -3.95
N PHE A 23 15.70 0.72 -3.70
CA PHE A 23 17.11 1.16 -3.64
C PHE A 23 17.94 0.76 -4.85
N ASP A 24 17.35 0.11 -5.82
CA ASP A 24 18.02 -0.29 -7.06
C ASP A 24 17.17 0.06 -8.28
N GLY A 25 17.78 0.03 -9.47
CA GLY A 25 17.09 0.04 -10.76
C GLY A 25 16.13 1.20 -11.04
N ALA A 26 15.31 1.03 -12.07
CA ALA A 26 14.23 1.96 -12.38
C ALA A 26 13.03 1.75 -11.45
N LEU A 27 12.26 2.81 -11.21
CA LEU A 27 11.09 2.79 -10.34
C LEU A 27 9.85 3.32 -11.09
N PRO A 28 8.65 2.77 -10.83
CA PRO A 28 7.40 3.40 -11.24
C PRO A 28 7.31 4.83 -10.66
N LYS A 29 6.71 5.76 -11.41
CA LYS A 29 6.52 7.14 -10.93
C LYS A 29 5.29 7.27 -10.05
N LEU A 30 4.33 6.35 -10.20
CA LEU A 30 3.12 6.26 -9.40
C LEU A 30 2.87 4.79 -9.02
N ILE A 31 2.73 4.54 -7.72
CA ILE A 31 2.23 3.26 -7.21
C ILE A 31 0.82 3.47 -6.69
N VAL A 32 -0.12 2.68 -7.21
CA VAL A 32 -1.54 2.74 -6.87
C VAL A 32 -1.91 1.50 -6.07
N PHE A 33 -2.71 1.67 -5.02
CA PHE A 33 -3.24 0.58 -4.21
C PHE A 33 -4.78 0.54 -4.32
N ASP A 34 -5.35 -0.66 -4.40
CA ASP A 34 -6.69 -0.87 -3.87
C ASP A 34 -6.70 -0.69 -2.34
N LEU A 35 -7.88 -0.67 -1.72
CA LEU A 35 -8.01 -0.53 -0.27
C LEU A 35 -8.29 -1.89 0.40
N ASP A 36 -9.41 -2.51 0.06
CA ASP A 36 -9.94 -3.67 0.76
C ASP A 36 -9.13 -4.91 0.37
N TYR A 37 -8.73 -5.75 1.34
CA TYR A 37 -7.80 -6.89 1.14
C TYR A 37 -6.45 -6.57 0.49
N THR A 38 -6.15 -5.29 0.28
CA THR A 38 -4.85 -4.80 -0.21
C THR A 38 -4.10 -4.06 0.89
N LEU A 39 -4.69 -3.01 1.47
CA LEU A 39 -4.10 -2.26 2.59
C LEU A 39 -4.53 -2.80 3.95
N TRP A 40 -5.71 -3.41 4.04
CA TRP A 40 -6.26 -3.96 5.26
C TRP A 40 -7.06 -5.25 5.00
N PRO A 41 -7.22 -6.16 5.98
CA PRO A 41 -7.79 -7.48 5.77
C PRO A 41 -9.33 -7.54 5.85
N PHE A 42 -10.03 -6.56 5.27
CA PHE A 42 -11.50 -6.49 5.32
C PHE A 42 -12.07 -5.64 4.18
N TRP A 43 -13.35 -5.87 3.83
CA TRP A 43 -14.17 -4.90 3.10
C TRP A 43 -14.72 -3.82 4.03
N VAL A 44 -14.39 -2.56 3.77
CA VAL A 44 -14.82 -1.42 4.60
C VAL A 44 -16.33 -1.18 4.56
N ASP A 45 -17.01 -1.51 3.46
CA ASP A 45 -18.46 -1.33 3.32
C ASP A 45 -19.30 -2.48 3.89
N THR A 46 -18.66 -3.57 4.31
CA THR A 46 -19.33 -4.79 4.77
C THR A 46 -19.04 -5.09 6.23
N HIS A 47 -17.77 -5.05 6.63
CA HIS A 47 -17.35 -5.46 7.98
C HIS A 47 -17.37 -4.32 8.99
N VAL A 48 -17.22 -3.08 8.54
CA VAL A 48 -17.03 -1.93 9.43
C VAL A 48 -18.36 -1.23 9.68
N THR A 49 -18.75 -1.08 10.95
CA THR A 49 -19.99 -0.36 11.30
C THR A 49 -19.71 0.97 12.01
N PRO A 50 -19.90 2.13 11.34
CA PRO A 50 -19.66 3.43 11.94
C PRO A 50 -20.56 3.73 13.16
N PRO A 51 -20.19 4.70 14.02
CA PRO A 51 -19.01 5.57 13.91
C PRO A 51 -17.69 4.86 14.24
N LEU A 52 -16.59 5.38 13.70
CA LEU A 52 -15.25 4.91 14.01
C LEU A 52 -14.57 5.78 15.07
N LYS A 53 -13.72 5.15 15.88
CA LYS A 53 -12.89 5.81 16.88
C LYS A 53 -11.47 5.27 16.81
N ALA A 54 -10.49 6.14 16.58
CA ALA A 54 -9.08 5.76 16.62
C ALA A 54 -8.67 5.21 18.00
N SER A 55 -7.78 4.22 17.99
CA SER A 55 -7.05 3.81 19.18
C SER A 55 -6.17 4.96 19.70
N PRO A 56 -5.77 4.97 20.99
CA PRO A 56 -4.85 5.99 21.50
C PRO A 56 -3.52 6.06 20.73
N SER A 57 -3.07 4.92 20.18
CA SER A 57 -1.87 4.81 19.35
C SER A 57 -2.12 5.11 17.88
N HIS A 58 -3.36 5.30 17.42
CA HIS A 58 -3.72 5.48 16.00
C HIS A 58 -3.22 4.36 15.06
N ASP A 59 -2.92 3.19 15.60
CA ASP A 59 -2.56 1.98 14.83
C ASP A 59 -3.79 1.18 14.37
N SER A 60 -4.96 1.51 14.93
CA SER A 60 -6.22 0.84 14.69
C SER A 60 -7.40 1.80 14.91
N ALA A 61 -8.55 1.46 14.36
CA ALA A 61 -9.82 2.11 14.63
C ALA A 61 -10.83 1.08 15.14
N LYS A 62 -11.63 1.46 16.13
CA LYS A 62 -12.75 0.66 16.61
C LYS A 62 -14.05 1.17 16.06
N ASP A 63 -14.90 0.26 15.65
CA ASP A 63 -16.26 0.56 15.19
C ASP A 63 -17.24 0.67 16.38
N ARG A 64 -18.54 0.81 16.10
CA ARG A 64 -19.57 0.95 17.14
C ARG A 64 -19.73 -0.30 18.02
N PHE A 65 -19.33 -1.46 17.54
CA PHE A 65 -19.40 -2.73 18.27
C PHE A 65 -18.10 -3.05 19.00
N GLY A 66 -17.07 -2.22 18.82
CA GLY A 66 -15.77 -2.35 19.46
C GLY A 66 -14.82 -3.28 18.70
N GLU A 67 -15.17 -3.71 17.49
CA GLU A 67 -14.29 -4.47 16.61
C GLU A 67 -13.14 -3.58 16.13
N SER A 68 -11.94 -4.14 16.07
CA SER A 68 -10.71 -3.40 15.82
C SER A 68 -10.21 -3.62 14.40
N PHE A 69 -10.04 -2.54 13.65
CA PHE A 69 -9.64 -2.52 12.25
C PHE A 69 -8.29 -1.82 12.11
N ALA A 70 -7.35 -2.42 11.37
CA ALA A 70 -6.00 -1.90 11.15
C ALA A 70 -5.48 -2.29 9.76
N PHE A 71 -4.38 -1.67 9.35
CA PHE A 71 -3.66 -2.10 8.15
C PHE A 71 -3.03 -3.48 8.30
N TYR A 72 -2.65 -4.10 7.18
CA TYR A 72 -1.61 -5.12 7.18
C TYR A 72 -0.29 -4.56 7.75
N SER A 73 0.48 -5.40 8.42
CA SER A 73 1.62 -4.99 9.25
C SER A 73 2.71 -4.20 8.51
N ASP A 74 2.91 -4.49 7.23
CA ASP A 74 3.97 -3.88 6.41
C ASP A 74 3.55 -2.54 5.78
N VAL A 75 2.24 -2.27 5.67
CA VAL A 75 1.68 -1.10 4.97
C VAL A 75 2.21 0.22 5.52
N PRO A 76 2.28 0.46 6.84
CA PRO A 76 2.84 1.70 7.36
C PRO A 76 4.29 1.94 6.88
N SER A 77 5.15 0.92 6.92
CA SER A 77 6.54 1.03 6.45
C SER A 77 6.60 1.25 4.94
N ILE A 78 5.77 0.56 4.17
CA ILE A 78 5.70 0.71 2.70
C ILE A 78 5.36 2.15 2.33
N LEU A 79 4.23 2.68 2.83
CA LEU A 79 3.78 4.04 2.49
C LEU A 79 4.79 5.11 2.93
N HIS A 80 5.41 4.93 4.10
CA HIS A 80 6.49 5.81 4.55
C HIS A 80 7.66 5.82 3.56
N ASN A 81 8.18 4.64 3.21
CA ASN A 81 9.32 4.53 2.33
C ASN A 81 9.02 5.01 0.90
N LEU A 82 7.84 4.73 0.34
CA LEU A 82 7.48 5.26 -0.98
C LEU A 82 7.56 6.79 -1.03
N ARG A 83 7.08 7.46 0.01
CA ARG A 83 7.15 8.91 0.14
C ARG A 83 8.58 9.42 0.30
N GLU A 84 9.41 8.77 1.13
CA GLU A 84 10.84 9.13 1.27
C GLU A 84 11.61 9.00 -0.05
N ARG A 85 11.18 8.10 -0.94
CA ARG A 85 11.77 7.94 -2.28
C ARG A 85 11.17 8.87 -3.34
N GLY A 86 10.23 9.75 -2.95
CA GLY A 86 9.56 10.67 -3.87
C GLY A 86 8.66 9.98 -4.91
N ILE A 87 8.24 8.73 -4.65
CA ILE A 87 7.28 8.01 -5.49
C ILE A 87 5.88 8.50 -5.13
N LYS A 88 5.09 8.91 -6.14
CA LYS A 88 3.70 9.29 -5.91
C LYS A 88 2.89 8.06 -5.53
N VAL A 89 1.92 8.24 -4.63
CA VAL A 89 1.03 7.18 -4.18
C VAL A 89 -0.41 7.51 -4.56
N GLY A 90 -1.08 6.53 -5.18
CA GLY A 90 -2.49 6.61 -5.53
C GLY A 90 -3.35 5.60 -4.77
N ALA A 91 -4.63 5.90 -4.62
CA ALA A 91 -5.64 4.91 -4.26
C ALA A 91 -6.65 4.78 -5.41
N ALA A 92 -7.04 3.54 -5.73
CA ALA A 92 -8.15 3.25 -6.63
C ALA A 92 -9.01 2.18 -5.96
N SER A 93 -10.18 2.51 -5.41
CA SER A 93 -11.05 1.54 -4.73
C SER A 93 -12.50 1.66 -5.15
N ARG A 94 -13.16 0.50 -5.20
CA ARG A 94 -14.54 0.34 -5.67
C ARG A 94 -15.57 0.23 -4.55
N THR A 95 -15.15 0.46 -3.31
CA THR A 95 -16.05 0.38 -2.15
C THR A 95 -17.31 1.21 -2.33
N SER A 96 -18.44 0.69 -1.84
CA SER A 96 -19.72 1.42 -1.79
C SER A 96 -19.78 2.40 -0.62
N ALA A 97 -18.79 2.39 0.27
CA ALA A 97 -18.67 3.29 1.42
C ALA A 97 -17.45 4.24 1.27
N PRO A 98 -17.42 5.12 0.25
CA PRO A 98 -16.25 5.92 -0.08
C PRO A 98 -15.83 6.90 1.03
N ASP A 99 -16.79 7.43 1.81
CA ASP A 99 -16.50 8.31 2.93
C ASP A 99 -15.89 7.56 4.11
N LEU A 100 -16.37 6.34 4.38
CA LEU A 100 -15.86 5.47 5.43
C LEU A 100 -14.44 4.99 5.13
N GLY A 101 -14.14 4.64 3.88
CA GLY A 101 -12.78 4.32 3.44
C GLY A 101 -11.82 5.50 3.66
N ARG A 102 -12.24 6.73 3.34
CA ARG A 102 -11.44 7.94 3.62
C ARG A 102 -11.33 8.23 5.12
N GLU A 103 -12.37 7.97 5.90
CA GLU A 103 -12.34 8.11 7.35
C GLU A 103 -11.33 7.14 7.98
N MET A 104 -11.32 5.87 7.57
CA MET A 104 -10.33 4.89 8.02
C MET A 104 -8.89 5.38 7.78
N LEU A 105 -8.60 5.88 6.56
CA LEU A 105 -7.29 6.48 6.23
C LEU A 105 -6.95 7.74 7.05
N ARG A 106 -7.96 8.50 7.53
CA ARG A 106 -7.74 9.66 8.41
C ARG A 106 -7.45 9.25 9.85
N LEU A 107 -8.04 8.15 10.31
CA LEU A 107 -7.91 7.68 11.70
C LEU A 107 -6.61 6.91 11.93
N LEU A 108 -6.19 6.12 10.95
CA LEU A 108 -4.95 5.35 10.99
C LEU A 108 -3.75 6.27 10.71
N HIS A 109 -2.73 6.20 11.56
CA HIS A 109 -1.52 6.99 11.44
C HIS A 109 -0.30 6.11 11.18
N ILE A 110 0.65 6.66 10.44
CA ILE A 110 1.94 6.07 10.11
C ILE A 110 3.01 6.81 10.90
N HIS A 111 3.91 6.06 11.51
CA HIS A 111 5.07 6.60 12.20
C HIS A 111 6.12 7.02 11.17
N GLU A 112 6.47 8.31 11.17
CA GLU A 112 7.64 8.79 10.43
C GLU A 112 8.89 8.46 11.29
N GLY A 113 9.91 7.83 10.70
CA GLY A 113 11.14 7.47 11.43
C GLY A 113 11.82 8.70 12.03
N GLY A 114 12.22 8.62 13.30
CA GLY A 114 12.82 9.73 14.05
C GLY A 114 11.77 10.65 14.72
N GLU A 115 11.93 10.89 16.02
CA GLU A 115 11.14 11.83 16.84
C GLU A 115 9.68 11.46 17.17
N GLY A 116 9.22 10.23 16.86
CA GLY A 116 7.89 9.77 17.29
C GLY A 116 6.72 10.49 16.61
N LYS A 117 7.01 11.22 15.52
CA LYS A 117 6.01 11.96 14.76
C LYS A 117 5.11 10.97 14.00
N LYS A 118 3.81 11.21 14.09
CA LYS A 118 2.78 10.44 13.39
C LYS A 118 2.13 11.31 12.33
N ARG A 119 1.85 10.72 11.18
CA ARG A 119 1.11 11.34 10.09
C ARG A 119 -0.11 10.49 9.75
N LYS A 120 -1.24 11.14 9.44
CA LYS A 120 -2.44 10.44 8.98
C LYS A 120 -2.14 9.69 7.68
N ALA A 121 -2.58 8.44 7.56
CA ALA A 121 -2.30 7.63 6.38
C ALA A 121 -2.84 8.27 5.09
N ILE A 122 -3.98 8.97 5.16
CA ILE A 122 -4.56 9.70 4.01
C ILE A 122 -3.60 10.73 3.41
N GLU A 123 -2.67 11.29 4.19
CA GLU A 123 -1.71 12.29 3.72
C GLU A 123 -0.53 11.69 2.94
N TYR A 124 -0.44 10.36 2.86
CA TYR A 124 0.53 9.67 2.00
C TYR A 124 0.00 9.47 0.58
N PHE A 125 -1.30 9.70 0.32
CA PHE A 125 -1.91 9.52 -0.99
C PHE A 125 -2.01 10.87 -1.73
N ASP A 126 -1.30 10.99 -2.84
CA ASP A 126 -1.34 12.18 -3.70
C ASP A 126 -2.66 12.29 -4.48
N HIS A 127 -3.21 11.14 -4.87
CA HIS A 127 -4.46 11.06 -5.65
C HIS A 127 -5.30 9.88 -5.20
N MET A 128 -6.61 10.07 -5.08
CA MET A 128 -7.52 9.03 -4.60
C MET A 128 -8.80 8.98 -5.42
N GLU A 129 -9.00 7.88 -6.11
CA GLU A 129 -10.25 7.52 -6.77
C GLU A 129 -10.93 6.44 -5.91
N ILE A 130 -11.87 6.83 -5.05
CA ILE A 130 -12.58 5.91 -4.13
C ILE A 130 -14.07 6.10 -4.32
N TYR A 131 -14.70 5.20 -5.09
CA TYR A 131 -16.13 5.13 -5.37
C TYR A 131 -16.46 3.88 -6.21
N PRO A 132 -17.73 3.41 -6.26
CA PRO A 132 -18.12 2.30 -7.11
C PRO A 132 -17.88 2.58 -8.60
N GLY A 133 -17.33 1.61 -9.33
CA GLY A 133 -17.12 1.74 -10.78
C GLY A 133 -16.09 0.76 -11.32
N SER A 134 -15.71 0.95 -12.60
CA SER A 134 -14.63 0.17 -13.22
C SER A 134 -13.27 0.78 -12.89
N LYS A 135 -12.25 -0.05 -12.58
CA LYS A 135 -10.87 0.42 -12.39
C LYS A 135 -10.30 1.14 -13.62
N ILE A 136 -10.81 0.87 -14.81
CA ILE A 136 -10.49 1.64 -16.03
C ILE A 136 -10.79 3.13 -15.85
N THR A 137 -11.96 3.46 -15.30
CA THR A 137 -12.37 4.85 -15.04
C THR A 137 -11.49 5.50 -13.98
N HIS A 138 -11.14 4.75 -12.94
CA HIS A 138 -10.23 5.22 -11.88
C HIS A 138 -8.88 5.58 -12.48
N PHE A 139 -8.26 4.67 -13.23
CA PHE A 139 -6.96 4.91 -13.86
C PHE A 139 -6.99 6.01 -14.92
N THR A 140 -8.08 6.17 -15.66
CA THR A 140 -8.24 7.29 -16.60
C THR A 140 -8.20 8.64 -15.88
N LYS A 141 -8.84 8.74 -14.71
CA LYS A 141 -8.80 9.97 -13.90
C LYS A 141 -7.45 10.18 -13.22
N LEU A 142 -6.83 9.11 -12.70
CA LEU A 142 -5.46 9.18 -12.15
C LEU A 142 -4.47 9.67 -13.22
N GLN A 143 -4.53 9.13 -14.43
CA GLN A 143 -3.70 9.57 -15.55
C GLN A 143 -3.91 11.05 -15.88
N ARG A 144 -5.17 11.49 -15.96
CA ARG A 144 -5.49 12.90 -16.22
C ARG A 144 -5.00 13.83 -15.10
N ALA A 145 -5.15 13.44 -13.85
CA ALA A 145 -4.76 14.25 -12.70
C ALA A 145 -3.23 14.34 -12.53
N THR A 146 -2.51 13.27 -12.88
CA THR A 146 -1.06 13.16 -12.68
C THR A 146 -0.25 13.56 -13.90
N GLY A 147 -0.82 13.43 -15.11
CA GLY A 147 -0.13 13.57 -16.38
C GLY A 147 0.86 12.44 -16.69
N LEU A 148 0.94 11.40 -15.84
CA LEU A 148 1.87 10.29 -16.01
C LEU A 148 1.38 9.31 -17.08
N LYS A 149 2.29 8.68 -17.81
CA LYS A 149 1.93 7.60 -18.73
C LYS A 149 1.47 6.39 -17.92
N TYR A 150 0.55 5.59 -18.47
CA TYR A 150 0.12 4.35 -17.82
C TYR A 150 1.27 3.38 -17.58
N GLU A 151 2.25 3.34 -18.49
CA GLU A 151 3.47 2.54 -18.37
C GLU A 151 4.35 2.95 -17.16
N ASP A 152 4.23 4.20 -16.68
CA ASP A 152 4.94 4.67 -15.48
C ASP A 152 4.19 4.29 -14.17
N MET A 153 3.07 3.55 -14.26
CA MET A 153 2.21 3.18 -13.13
C MET A 153 2.31 1.70 -12.79
N LEU A 154 2.35 1.40 -11.49
CA LEU A 154 2.23 0.06 -10.94
C LEU A 154 1.04 0.00 -9.98
N PHE A 155 0.20 -1.02 -10.14
CA PHE A 155 -1.04 -1.17 -9.40
C PHE A 155 -1.09 -2.47 -8.60
N PHE A 156 -1.40 -2.38 -7.31
CA PHE A 156 -1.60 -3.52 -6.42
C PHE A 156 -3.09 -3.68 -6.07
N ASP A 157 -3.64 -4.86 -6.29
CA ASP A 157 -5.05 -5.18 -6.08
C ASP A 157 -5.22 -6.70 -5.87
N ASP A 158 -6.18 -7.12 -5.05
CA ASP A 158 -6.43 -8.52 -4.73
C ASP A 158 -7.43 -9.21 -5.69
N GLU A 159 -8.19 -8.45 -6.47
CA GLU A 159 -9.18 -8.99 -7.38
C GLU A 159 -8.60 -9.14 -8.79
N ALA A 160 -8.39 -10.39 -9.22
CA ALA A 160 -7.85 -10.69 -10.56
C ALA A 160 -8.62 -10.05 -11.74
N ARG A 161 -9.92 -9.78 -11.57
CA ARG A 161 -10.75 -9.10 -12.58
C ARG A 161 -10.31 -7.66 -12.87
N ASN A 162 -9.67 -7.00 -11.90
CA ASN A 162 -9.18 -5.64 -12.02
C ASN A 162 -7.87 -5.58 -12.85
N ARG A 163 -7.31 -6.73 -13.27
CA ARG A 163 -6.23 -6.82 -14.26
C ARG A 163 -6.60 -6.21 -15.62
N ASN A 164 -7.88 -5.97 -15.88
CA ASN A 164 -8.33 -5.27 -17.09
C ASN A 164 -7.66 -3.90 -17.30
N VAL A 165 -7.18 -3.23 -16.24
CA VAL A 165 -6.41 -1.97 -16.35
C VAL A 165 -5.12 -2.11 -17.16
N GLU A 166 -4.58 -3.32 -17.30
CA GLU A 166 -3.41 -3.56 -18.14
C GLU A 166 -3.66 -3.23 -19.62
N SER A 167 -4.93 -3.23 -20.07
CA SER A 167 -5.30 -2.75 -21.41
C SER A 167 -4.99 -1.27 -21.66
N LEU A 168 -4.78 -0.49 -20.60
CA LEU A 168 -4.33 0.91 -20.68
C LEU A 168 -2.80 1.03 -20.73
N GLY A 169 -2.05 -0.04 -20.42
CA GLY A 169 -0.59 -0.03 -20.29
C GLY A 169 -0.07 -0.01 -18.84
N VAL A 170 -0.96 0.00 -17.85
CA VAL A 170 -0.61 -0.13 -16.43
C VAL A 170 -0.05 -1.52 -16.16
N THR A 171 0.96 -1.66 -15.30
CA THR A 171 1.33 -2.98 -14.76
C THR A 171 0.47 -3.25 -13.53
N MET A 172 -0.34 -4.31 -13.56
CA MET A 172 -1.09 -4.77 -12.39
C MET A 172 -0.41 -5.97 -11.75
N TYR A 173 -0.24 -5.90 -10.44
CA TYR A 173 0.31 -6.97 -9.62
C TYR A 173 -0.78 -7.47 -8.66
N LEU A 174 -1.08 -8.76 -8.76
CA LEU A 174 -2.12 -9.42 -7.96
C LEU A 174 -1.57 -9.77 -6.58
N VAL A 175 -2.07 -9.12 -5.54
CA VAL A 175 -1.80 -9.51 -4.14
C VAL A 175 -2.83 -10.54 -3.68
N ARG A 176 -2.47 -11.47 -2.80
CA ARG A 176 -3.42 -12.48 -2.30
C ARG A 176 -3.83 -12.27 -0.85
N ASP A 177 -2.87 -11.90 -0.02
CA ASP A 177 -3.03 -11.79 1.43
C ASP A 177 -2.59 -10.40 1.92
N GLY A 178 -2.98 -9.36 1.18
CA GLY A 178 -2.53 -8.00 1.42
C GLY A 178 -1.14 -7.69 0.88
N VAL A 179 -0.83 -6.40 0.80
CA VAL A 179 0.50 -5.97 0.38
C VAL A 179 1.52 -6.14 1.49
N THR A 180 2.64 -6.76 1.15
CA THR A 180 3.83 -6.88 2.00
C THR A 180 5.02 -6.24 1.29
N ARG A 181 6.15 -6.06 1.99
CA ARG A 181 7.38 -5.58 1.33
C ARG A 181 7.81 -6.48 0.18
N LYS A 182 7.63 -7.80 0.33
CA LYS A 182 7.91 -8.78 -0.70
C LYS A 182 7.01 -8.59 -1.92
N GLU A 183 5.73 -8.29 -1.72
CA GLU A 183 4.82 -8.00 -2.82
C GLU A 183 5.22 -6.71 -3.55
N ILE A 184 5.62 -5.66 -2.85
CA ILE A 184 6.19 -4.45 -3.47
C ILE A 184 7.40 -4.79 -4.33
N ASP A 185 8.32 -5.58 -3.78
CA ASP A 185 9.52 -6.00 -4.50
C ASP A 185 9.19 -6.83 -5.76
N ASN A 186 8.22 -7.73 -5.67
CA ASN A 186 7.80 -8.53 -6.81
C ASN A 186 7.09 -7.67 -7.87
N GLY A 187 6.20 -6.77 -7.46
CA GLY A 187 5.49 -5.88 -8.37
C GLY A 187 6.44 -4.94 -9.12
N ILE A 188 7.45 -4.38 -8.44
CA ILE A 188 8.46 -3.54 -9.10
C ILE A 188 9.29 -4.35 -10.09
N ARG A 189 9.70 -5.59 -9.75
CA ARG A 189 10.41 -6.47 -10.70
C ARG A 189 9.55 -6.82 -11.91
N GLU A 190 8.26 -7.12 -11.72
CA GLU A 190 7.34 -7.40 -12.82
C GLU A 190 7.15 -6.17 -13.72
N TRP A 191 6.99 -4.98 -13.13
CA TRP A 191 6.95 -3.72 -13.87
C TRP A 191 8.22 -3.50 -14.68
N ARG A 192 9.40 -3.72 -14.09
CA ARG A 192 10.68 -3.59 -14.81
C ARG A 192 10.77 -4.53 -16.00
N LYS A 193 10.44 -5.81 -15.79
CA LYS A 193 10.46 -6.82 -16.84
C LYS A 193 9.53 -6.45 -18.01
N ARG A 194 8.34 -5.92 -17.71
CA ARG A 194 7.36 -5.52 -18.73
C ARG A 194 7.82 -4.34 -19.57
N HIS A 195 8.58 -3.42 -18.99
CA HIS A 195 8.99 -2.16 -19.63
C HIS A 195 10.47 -2.11 -20.01
N GLY A 196 11.16 -3.26 -20.00
CA GLY A 196 12.57 -3.34 -20.42
C GLY A 196 13.54 -2.65 -19.46
N HIS A 197 13.16 -2.49 -18.19
CA HIS A 197 13.99 -1.92 -17.13
C HIS A 197 14.66 -2.99 -16.27
N ASP A 198 14.70 -4.25 -16.72
CA ASP A 198 15.34 -5.32 -15.98
C ASP A 198 16.79 -4.96 -15.69
N VAL A 199 17.17 -5.10 -14.41
CA VAL A 199 18.53 -4.85 -13.95
C VAL A 199 19.36 -6.07 -14.35
N GLY A 200 19.74 -6.17 -15.63
CA GLY A 200 20.41 -7.36 -16.15
C GLY A 200 21.16 -7.18 -17.46
N LYS A 201 22.48 -7.36 -17.36
CA LYS A 201 23.50 -7.55 -18.41
C LYS A 201 23.93 -6.29 -19.15
N VAL A 202 25.02 -5.68 -18.66
CA VAL A 202 26.06 -5.17 -19.58
C VAL A 202 26.35 -6.33 -20.53
N ALA A 203 25.98 -6.17 -21.80
CA ALA A 203 26.38 -7.09 -22.83
C ALA A 203 27.91 -7.04 -22.89
N SER A 204 28.57 -8.09 -22.39
CA SER A 204 29.93 -8.38 -22.76
C SER A 204 29.90 -8.80 -24.23
N ASN A 205 30.21 -7.84 -25.11
CA ASN A 205 30.78 -8.12 -26.42
C ASN A 205 32.29 -8.31 -26.28
#